data_AF-A0A4U1JQ42-F1
#
_entry.id   AF-A0A4U1JQ42-F1
#
_cell.length_a   1.000
_cell.length_b   1.000
_cell.length_c   1.000
_cell.angle_alpha   90.00
_cell.angle_beta   90.00
_cell.angle_gamma   90.00
#
_symmetry.space_group_name_H-M   'P 1'
#
loop_
_entity.id
_entity.type
_entity.pdbx_description
1 polymer ?
#
loop_
_entity_poly.entity_id
_entity_poly.type
_entity_poly.pdbx_seq_one_letter_code
_entity_poly.pdbx_strand_id
1 'polypeptide(L)'
;MTDEIEVVLTGPAKIRDTVKRPGDKVRVTDAEREQLRAAGVLAEDAAALIENADADLNAAVVDWQARALSAEAQLKLLEARVIELQGGPLPVAEDQDAPPLSGTEDSLEPVQAGDQAEAQPAGEDGALIEEDPAAEQTPAKAGRGKAKG
;
A
#
# COMPACT_ATOMS: atom_id res chain seq x y z
N MET A 1 21.24 16.92 -31.81
CA MET A 1 20.94 17.85 -30.70
C MET A 1 21.57 17.21 -29.49
N THR A 2 22.42 17.92 -28.76
CA THR A 2 23.04 17.33 -27.55
C THR A 2 22.06 17.52 -26.42
N ASP A 3 21.55 16.42 -25.87
CA ASP A 3 20.62 16.48 -24.74
C ASP A 3 21.42 16.92 -23.51
N GLU A 4 21.27 18.18 -23.15
CA GLU A 4 21.83 18.75 -21.92
C GLU A 4 20.81 18.62 -20.79
N ILE A 5 21.27 18.11 -19.65
CA ILE A 5 20.48 17.88 -18.45
C ILE A 5 20.97 18.83 -17.35
N GLU A 6 20.04 19.43 -16.60
CA GLU A 6 20.37 20.23 -15.42
C GLU A 6 20.67 19.29 -14.24
N VAL A 7 21.82 19.48 -13.60
CA VAL A 7 22.22 18.75 -12.39
C VAL A 7 22.64 19.71 -11.29
N VAL A 8 22.46 19.31 -10.03
CA VAL A 8 22.91 20.05 -8.87
C VAL A 8 24.20 19.43 -8.35
N LEU A 9 25.25 20.25 -8.22
CA LEU A 9 26.52 19.78 -7.69
C LEU A 9 26.46 19.62 -6.17
N THR A 10 26.98 18.53 -5.64
CA THR A 10 27.18 18.30 -4.19
C THR A 10 28.61 18.62 -3.73
N GLY A 11 29.54 18.73 -4.68
CA GLY A 11 30.95 19.06 -4.45
C GLY A 11 31.49 20.06 -5.48
N PRO A 12 32.68 20.64 -5.24
CA PRO A 12 33.33 21.47 -6.24
C PRO A 12 33.70 20.63 -7.46
N ALA A 13 33.41 21.11 -8.66
CA ALA A 13 33.71 20.41 -9.91
C ALA A 13 34.20 21.37 -10.99
N LYS A 14 35.10 20.90 -11.86
CA LYS A 14 35.56 21.65 -13.03
C LYS A 14 34.79 21.16 -14.26
N ILE A 15 33.98 22.02 -14.85
CA ILE A 15 33.14 21.73 -16.01
C ILE A 15 33.50 22.72 -17.11
N ARG A 16 33.92 22.23 -18.28
CA ARG A 16 34.29 23.06 -19.45
C ARG A 16 35.21 24.23 -19.06
N ASP A 17 36.29 23.89 -18.37
CA ASP A 17 37.29 24.82 -17.82
C ASP A 17 36.84 25.82 -16.75
N THR A 18 35.59 25.75 -16.30
CA THR A 18 35.06 26.60 -15.23
C THR A 18 34.90 25.80 -13.94
N VAL A 19 35.40 26.32 -12.82
CA VAL A 19 35.15 25.75 -11.49
C VAL A 19 33.76 26.16 -11.00
N LYS A 20 32.97 25.16 -10.61
CA LYS A 20 31.61 25.30 -10.10
C LYS A 20 31.58 24.91 -8.63
N ARG A 21 30.72 25.59 -7.87
CA ARG A 21 30.61 25.41 -6.42
C ARG A 21 29.54 24.36 -6.09
N PRO A 22 29.63 23.73 -4.91
CA PRO A 22 28.53 22.95 -4.37
C PRO A 22 27.24 23.78 -4.34
N GLY A 23 26.13 23.17 -4.74
CA GLY A 23 24.82 23.81 -4.87
C GLY A 23 24.56 24.49 -6.22
N ASP A 24 25.57 24.65 -7.08
CA ASP A 24 25.37 25.23 -8.41
C ASP A 24 24.54 24.27 -9.28
N LYS A 25 23.55 24.83 -9.98
CA LYS A 25 22.82 24.18 -11.06
C LYS A 25 23.61 24.34 -12.36
N VAL A 26 23.95 23.22 -12.99
CA VAL A 26 24.78 23.21 -14.20
C VAL A 26 24.13 22.33 -15.26
N ARG A 27 24.14 22.79 -16.51
CA ARG A 27 23.73 21.99 -17.66
C ARG A 27 24.92 21.21 -18.17
N VAL A 28 24.77 19.91 -18.24
CA VAL A 28 25.81 18.96 -18.62
C VAL A 28 25.23 17.95 -19.60
N THR A 29 26.07 17.44 -20.49
CA THR A 29 25.72 16.29 -21.33
C THR A 29 25.64 15.01 -20.50
N ASP A 30 25.04 13.95 -21.04
CA ASP A 30 25.01 12.64 -20.37
C ASP A 30 26.41 12.11 -20.00
N ALA A 31 27.38 12.29 -20.90
CA ALA A 31 28.76 11.87 -20.65
C ALA A 31 29.41 12.67 -19.50
N GLU A 32 29.19 13.98 -19.45
CA GLU A 32 29.65 14.84 -18.35
C GLU A 32 28.93 14.49 -17.04
N ARG A 33 27.62 14.21 -17.08
CA ARG A 33 26.85 13.76 -15.91
C ARG A 33 27.41 12.48 -15.32
N GLU A 34 27.75 11.50 -16.16
CA GLU A 34 28.33 10.24 -15.69
C GLU A 34 29.72 10.46 -15.07
N GLN A 35 30.54 11.34 -15.65
CA GLN A 35 31.83 11.71 -15.05
C GLN A 35 31.66 12.39 -13.68
N LEU A 36 30.68 13.29 -13.54
CA LEU A 36 30.40 13.97 -12.27
C LEU A 36 29.80 13.00 -11.23
N ARG A 37 28.97 12.04 -11.67
CA ARG A 37 28.47 10.94 -10.82
C ARG A 37 29.61 10.06 -10.32
N ALA A 38 30.49 9.62 -11.22
CA ALA A 38 31.66 8.82 -10.88
C ALA A 38 32.62 9.56 -9.95
N ALA A 39 32.70 10.90 -10.07
CA ALA A 39 33.44 11.75 -9.15
C ALA A 39 32.75 12.00 -7.80
N GLY A 40 31.50 11.55 -7.62
CA GLY A 40 30.73 11.74 -6.39
C GLY A 40 30.31 13.18 -6.13
N VAL A 41 30.26 14.03 -7.15
CA VAL A 41 29.95 15.48 -7.03
C VAL A 41 28.55 15.84 -7.52
N LEU A 42 27.70 14.84 -7.77
CA LEU A 42 26.27 15.02 -8.01
C LEU A 42 25.46 14.53 -6.83
N ALA A 43 24.29 15.16 -6.62
CA ALA A 43 23.24 14.52 -5.85
C ALA A 43 22.72 13.33 -6.66
N GLU A 44 22.49 12.19 -6.01
CA GLU A 44 21.78 11.10 -6.65
C GLU A 44 20.39 11.59 -7.08
N ASP A 45 19.96 11.19 -8.27
CA ASP A 45 18.63 11.52 -8.77
C ASP A 45 17.61 10.69 -7.98
N ALA A 46 17.16 11.25 -6.86
CA ALA A 46 16.24 10.60 -5.96
C ALA A 46 14.96 10.15 -6.68
N ALA A 47 14.51 10.88 -7.71
CA ALA A 47 13.34 10.49 -8.50
C ALA A 47 13.62 9.21 -9.30
N ALA A 48 14.78 9.13 -9.96
CA ALA A 48 15.18 7.91 -10.68
C ALA A 48 15.41 6.73 -9.74
N LEU A 49 15.96 6.96 -8.54
CA LEU A 49 16.11 5.90 -7.53
C LEU A 49 14.75 5.38 -7.04
N ILE A 50 13.80 6.28 -6.81
CA ILE A 50 12.43 5.92 -6.41
C ILE A 50 11.73 5.15 -7.54
N GLU A 51 11.82 5.63 -8.79
CA GLU A 51 11.21 4.94 -9.93
C GLU A 51 11.75 3.52 -10.12
N ASN A 52 13.07 3.35 -10.00
CA ASN A 52 13.68 2.02 -10.06
C ASN A 52 13.25 1.14 -8.88
N ALA A 53 13.21 1.69 -7.66
CA ALA A 53 12.75 0.96 -6.49
C ALA A 53 11.27 0.54 -6.60
N ASP A 54 10.42 1.38 -7.18
CA ASP A 54 9.02 1.08 -7.45
C ASP A 54 8.87 -0.01 -8.52
N ALA A 55 9.69 0.01 -9.56
CA ALA A 55 9.72 -1.03 -10.58
C ALA A 55 10.13 -2.39 -9.99
N ASP A 56 11.19 -2.41 -9.18
CA ASP A 56 11.67 -3.62 -8.49
C ASP A 56 10.63 -4.15 -7.50
N LEU A 57 9.98 -3.27 -6.75
CA LEU A 57 8.91 -3.64 -5.81
C LEU A 57 7.71 -4.25 -6.55
N ASN A 58 7.29 -3.66 -7.66
CA ASN A 58 6.19 -4.20 -8.47
C ASN A 58 6.54 -5.58 -9.04
N ALA A 59 7.77 -5.76 -9.53
CA ALA A 59 8.23 -7.07 -9.99
C ALA A 59 8.19 -8.11 -8.87
N ALA A 60 8.62 -7.75 -7.66
CA ALA A 60 8.53 -8.62 -6.49
C ALA A 60 7.08 -8.97 -6.13
N VAL A 61 6.17 -8.00 -6.14
CA VAL A 61 4.74 -8.23 -5.86
C VAL A 61 4.14 -9.24 -6.85
N VAL A 62 4.44 -9.11 -8.14
CA VAL A 62 3.96 -10.04 -9.17
C VAL A 62 4.49 -11.46 -8.94
N ASP A 63 5.78 -11.61 -8.65
CA ASP A 63 6.39 -12.91 -8.36
C ASP A 63 5.78 -13.57 -7.11
N TRP A 64 5.55 -12.80 -6.04
CA TRP A 64 4.89 -13.29 -4.83
C TRP A 64 3.44 -13.72 -5.08
N GLN A 65 2.68 -12.96 -5.87
CA GLN A 65 1.32 -13.34 -6.26
C GLN A 65 1.30 -14.66 -7.05
N ALA A 66 2.24 -14.84 -7.99
CA ALA A 66 2.37 -16.08 -8.74
C ALA A 66 2.68 -17.28 -7.83
N ARG A 67 3.54 -17.10 -6.83
CA ARG A 67 3.87 -18.13 -5.83
C ARG A 67 2.66 -18.48 -4.96
N ALA A 68 1.89 -17.49 -4.53
CA ALA A 68 0.68 -17.71 -3.74
C ALA A 68 -0.35 -18.55 -4.52
N LEU A 69 -0.61 -18.21 -5.78
CA LEU A 69 -1.52 -18.98 -6.65
C LEU A 69 -1.02 -20.42 -6.85
N SER A 70 0.29 -20.62 -7.00
CA SER A 70 0.88 -21.95 -7.10
C SER A 70 0.69 -22.76 -5.80
N ALA A 71 0.90 -22.13 -4.64
CA ALA A 71 0.70 -22.76 -3.34
C ALA A 71 -0.77 -23.15 -3.13
N GLU A 72 -1.71 -22.28 -3.50
CA GLU A 72 -3.15 -22.58 -3.45
C GLU A 72 -3.52 -23.78 -4.35
N ALA A 73 -2.96 -23.87 -5.55
CA ALA A 73 -3.18 -25.01 -6.43
C ALA A 73 -2.63 -26.33 -5.84
N GLN A 74 -1.45 -26.27 -5.20
CA GLN A 74 -0.87 -27.43 -4.51
C GLN A 74 -1.71 -27.85 -3.31
N LEU A 75 -2.24 -26.88 -2.54
CA LEU A 75 -3.12 -27.16 -1.42
C LEU A 75 -4.38 -27.89 -1.87
N LYS A 76 -5.04 -27.40 -2.94
CA LYS A 76 -6.23 -28.06 -3.50
C LYS A 76 -5.95 -29.49 -3.96
N LEU A 77 -4.79 -29.73 -4.58
CA LEU A 77 -4.37 -31.07 -4.99
C LEU A 77 -4.15 -31.99 -3.78
N LEU A 78 -3.50 -31.48 -2.73
CA LEU A 78 -3.28 -32.21 -1.49
C LEU A 78 -4.60 -32.52 -0.78
N GLU A 79 -5.52 -31.56 -0.72
CA GLU A 79 -6.87 -31.74 -0.17
C GLU A 79 -7.63 -32.84 -0.91
N ALA A 80 -7.65 -32.80 -2.24
CA ALA A 80 -8.29 -33.85 -3.05
C ALA A 80 -7.70 -35.23 -2.75
N ARG A 81 -6.37 -35.33 -2.66
CA ARG A 81 -5.69 -36.58 -2.32
C ARG A 81 -6.02 -37.06 -0.90
N VAL A 82 -6.15 -36.16 0.07
CA VAL A 82 -6.55 -36.51 1.44
C VAL A 82 -7.98 -37.07 1.44
N ILE A 83 -8.90 -36.43 0.71
CA ILE A 83 -10.28 -36.90 0.57
C ILE A 83 -10.32 -38.30 -0.02
N GLU A 84 -9.56 -38.57 -1.09
CA GLU A 84 -9.46 -39.93 -1.69
C GLU A 84 -8.95 -40.97 -0.69
N LEU A 85 -7.89 -40.64 0.06
CA LEU A 85 -7.33 -41.53 1.08
C LEU A 85 -8.27 -41.78 2.26
N GLN A 86 -9.18 -40.85 2.56
CA GLN A 86 -10.17 -40.97 3.63
C GLN A 86 -11.43 -41.74 3.21
N GLY A 87 -11.49 -42.26 1.98
CA GLY A 87 -12.63 -43.04 1.47
C GLY A 87 -13.49 -42.32 0.43
N GLY A 88 -13.06 -41.14 -0.02
CA GLY A 88 -13.70 -40.36 -1.09
C GLY A 88 -15.03 -39.71 -0.68
N PRO A 89 -15.49 -38.67 -1.41
CA PRO A 89 -16.84 -38.15 -1.21
C PRO A 89 -17.83 -39.23 -1.65
N LEU A 90 -18.82 -39.54 -0.79
CA LEU A 90 -19.98 -40.30 -1.24
C LEU A 90 -20.65 -39.50 -2.38
N PRO A 91 -21.04 -40.13 -3.49
CA PRO A 91 -21.79 -39.43 -4.52
C PRO A 91 -23.07 -38.88 -3.88
N VAL A 92 -23.21 -37.55 -3.86
CA VAL A 92 -24.50 -36.93 -3.58
C VAL A 92 -25.35 -37.29 -4.78
N ALA A 93 -26.24 -38.27 -4.61
CA ALA A 93 -27.30 -38.49 -5.58
C ALA A 93 -28.09 -37.17 -5.63
N GLU A 94 -27.95 -36.42 -6.72
CA GLU A 94 -28.87 -35.35 -7.05
C GLU A 94 -30.25 -35.98 -7.23
N ASP A 95 -31.06 -35.90 -6.17
CA ASP A 95 -32.47 -36.29 -6.20
C ASP A 95 -33.25 -35.21 -6.95
N GLN A 96 -33.10 -35.18 -8.28
CA GLN A 96 -33.89 -34.32 -9.18
C GLN A 96 -35.25 -34.94 -9.50
N ASP A 97 -36.06 -35.27 -8.50
CA ASP A 97 -37.45 -35.71 -8.75
C ASP A 97 -38.43 -35.48 -7.58
N ALA A 98 -38.30 -34.36 -6.87
CA ALA A 98 -39.37 -33.88 -5.98
C ALA A 98 -40.28 -32.89 -6.74
N PRO A 99 -41.56 -33.22 -7.05
CA PRO A 99 -42.46 -32.26 -7.71
C PRO A 99 -42.81 -31.10 -6.77
N PRO A 100 -42.94 -29.85 -7.26
CA PRO A 100 -43.41 -28.75 -6.43
C PRO A 100 -44.88 -28.96 -6.08
N LEU A 101 -45.19 -28.98 -4.78
CA LEU A 101 -46.57 -28.92 -4.31
C LEU A 101 -47.14 -27.53 -4.64
N SER A 102 -47.94 -27.47 -5.71
CA SER A 102 -48.86 -26.38 -5.99
C SER A 102 -49.85 -26.24 -4.82
N GLY A 103 -49.63 -25.23 -3.98
CA GLY A 103 -50.57 -24.77 -2.97
C GLY A 103 -51.06 -23.37 -3.36
N THR A 104 -52.34 -23.33 -3.72
CA THR A 104 -53.12 -22.19 -4.21
C THR A 104 -53.11 -20.96 -3.30
N GLU A 105 -53.07 -19.82 -3.99
CA GLU A 105 -53.46 -18.47 -3.59
C GLU A 105 -54.60 -18.43 -2.56
N ASP A 106 -54.43 -17.63 -1.49
CA ASP A 106 -55.53 -16.95 -0.83
C ASP A 106 -55.13 -15.49 -0.61
N SER A 107 -55.70 -14.64 -1.46
CA SER A 107 -55.69 -13.18 -1.33
C SER A 107 -56.34 -12.77 -0.01
N LEU A 108 -55.89 -11.66 0.58
CA LEU A 108 -56.75 -10.58 1.10
C LEU A 108 -55.88 -9.49 1.77
N GLU A 109 -55.52 -8.47 1.01
CA GLU A 109 -55.48 -7.07 1.48
C GLU A 109 -56.61 -6.32 0.73
N PRO A 110 -57.09 -5.11 1.11
CA PRO A 110 -56.50 -4.11 2.03
C PRO A 110 -57.53 -3.40 2.96
N VAL A 111 -57.06 -2.57 3.91
CA VAL A 111 -57.82 -1.37 4.35
C VAL A 111 -56.87 -0.21 4.67
N GLN A 112 -57.13 0.91 4.02
CA GLN A 112 -56.39 2.17 4.07
C GLN A 112 -56.85 3.12 5.18
N ALA A 113 -55.96 4.08 5.45
CA ALA A 113 -56.18 5.45 5.96
C ALA A 113 -56.54 5.56 7.45
N GLY A 114 -55.86 6.37 8.26
CA GLY A 114 -54.82 7.37 8.07
C GLY A 114 -54.60 8.09 9.41
N ASP A 115 -53.55 8.89 9.52
CA ASP A 115 -53.54 10.26 10.08
C ASP A 115 -52.10 10.63 10.50
N GLN A 116 -51.68 11.81 10.09
CA GLN A 116 -50.36 12.38 10.31
C GLN A 116 -50.21 12.90 11.74
N ALA A 117 -49.04 12.71 12.35
CA ALA A 117 -48.54 13.64 13.35
C ALA A 117 -47.01 13.74 13.26
N GLU A 118 -46.55 14.86 12.71
CA GLU A 118 -45.18 15.36 12.82
C GLU A 118 -44.77 15.54 14.29
N ALA A 119 -43.55 15.13 14.62
CA ALA A 119 -42.69 15.87 15.55
C ALA A 119 -41.21 15.57 15.21
N GLN A 120 -40.48 16.64 14.87
CA GLN A 120 -39.04 16.69 14.59
C GLN A 120 -38.20 16.82 15.90
N PRO A 121 -36.85 16.75 15.83
CA PRO A 121 -36.00 16.07 16.80
C PRO A 121 -35.30 16.97 17.83
N ALA A 122 -34.89 16.38 18.95
CA ALA A 122 -33.83 16.83 19.86
C ALA A 122 -33.24 15.54 20.47
N GLY A 123 -31.94 15.22 20.41
CA GLY A 123 -30.81 16.05 20.78
C GLY A 123 -30.50 15.75 22.24
N GLU A 124 -29.51 14.88 22.49
CA GLU A 124 -28.75 14.68 23.76
C GLU A 124 -27.82 13.48 23.52
N ASP A 125 -26.57 13.70 23.11
CA ASP A 125 -25.39 13.94 23.96
C ASP A 125 -24.99 12.73 24.83
N GLY A 126 -23.76 12.24 24.62
CA GLY A 126 -23.17 11.22 25.49
C GLY A 126 -21.99 10.49 24.90
N ALA A 127 -20.91 11.21 24.62
CA ALA A 127 -19.61 10.67 24.26
C ALA A 127 -19.11 9.60 25.26
N LEU A 128 -18.56 8.50 24.73
CA LEU A 128 -17.52 7.75 25.44
C LEU A 128 -16.35 7.57 24.47
N ILE A 129 -15.56 8.63 24.35
CA ILE A 129 -14.18 8.54 23.88
C ILE A 129 -13.39 8.08 25.11
N GLU A 130 -12.88 6.86 25.11
CA GLU A 130 -11.86 6.45 26.08
C GLU A 130 -10.56 7.19 25.72
N GLU A 131 -10.40 8.38 26.30
CA GLU A 131 -9.09 9.02 26.45
C GLU A 131 -8.43 8.46 27.72
N ASP A 132 -7.36 7.67 27.53
CA ASP A 132 -6.39 7.32 28.56
C ASP A 132 -5.42 8.51 28.77
N PRO A 133 -5.36 9.14 29.95
CA PRO A 133 -4.48 10.27 30.21
C PRO A 133 -3.20 9.88 30.95
N ALA A 134 -2.10 10.53 30.53
CA ALA A 134 -0.81 10.69 31.23
C ALA A 134 0.24 9.58 30.93
N ALA A 135 1.54 9.83 30.73
CA ALA A 135 2.34 11.04 30.85
C ALA A 135 3.61 10.92 29.99
N GLU A 136 3.98 12.04 29.38
CA GLU A 136 5.33 12.57 29.12
C GLU A 136 6.54 11.63 29.34
N GLN A 137 7.23 11.28 28.24
CA GLN A 137 8.67 11.01 28.28
C GLN A 137 9.41 12.15 27.58
N THR A 138 10.00 13.00 28.41
CA THR A 138 10.90 14.10 28.04
C THR A 138 12.26 13.55 27.58
N PRO A 139 12.92 14.16 26.58
CA PRO A 139 14.32 13.87 26.32
C PRO A 139 15.20 14.54 27.39
N ALA A 140 15.96 13.73 28.12
CA ALA A 140 16.91 14.19 29.12
C ALA A 140 17.97 15.13 28.50
N LYS A 141 17.91 16.40 28.91
CA LYS A 141 18.94 17.42 28.70
C LYS A 141 20.14 17.12 29.60
N ALA A 142 21.12 16.37 29.10
CA ALA A 142 22.43 16.24 29.74
C ALA A 142 23.26 17.52 29.49
N GLY A 143 23.23 18.44 30.45
CA GLY A 143 24.12 19.59 30.49
C GLY A 143 25.32 19.35 31.41
N ARG A 144 26.50 19.74 30.89
CA ARG A 144 27.61 20.40 31.61
C ARG A 144 28.68 19.51 32.28
N GLY A 145 29.84 19.44 31.64
CA GLY A 145 31.13 19.14 32.26
C GLY A 145 32.27 19.90 31.56
N LYS A 146 32.56 21.12 32.03
CA LYS A 146 33.86 21.78 31.80
C LYS A 146 34.92 20.97 32.55
N ALA A 147 35.98 20.52 31.88
CA ALA A 147 37.25 20.19 32.52
C ALA A 147 38.35 20.96 31.80
N LYS A 148 38.95 21.91 32.53
CA LYS A 148 40.23 22.55 32.24
C LYS A 148 41.30 21.56 32.69
N GLY A 149 42.27 21.29 31.84
CA GLY A 149 43.54 20.62 32.13
C GLY A 149 44.53 21.06 31.08
#